data_AF-L8PDZ9-F1
#
_entry.id   AF-L8PDZ9-F1
#
_cell.length_a   1.000
_cell.length_b   1.000
_cell.length_c   1.000
_cell.angle_alpha   90.00
_cell.angle_beta   90.00
_cell.angle_gamma   90.00
#
_symmetry.space_group_name_H-M   'P 1'
#
loop_
_entity.id
_entity.type
_entity.pdbx_description
1 polymer ?
#
loop_
_entity_poly.entity_id
_entity_poly.type
_entity_poly.pdbx_seq_one_letter_code
_entity_poly.pdbx_strand_id
1 'polypeptide(L)'
;MYKAKSQNGKYHKGVGPTNANYNGTSRTARSTFTSEVTGEVGVAVQGELETSVNRMLATIKAKFNVTVTAKLTAKLGNSIAVDTPPHKTTHAKYGVYRLKHTGVSYVIHTNCTTSPEKKVVSYSPYRVGWYLWES
;
A
#
# COMPACT_ATOMS: atom_id res chain seq x y z
N MET A 1 -6.69 -0.19 -23.41
CA MET A 1 -5.26 -0.60 -23.25
C MET A 1 -4.63 0.18 -22.11
N TYR A 2 -3.61 -0.39 -21.45
CA TYR A 2 -2.87 0.25 -20.35
C TYR A 2 -1.37 0.09 -20.54
N LYS A 3 -0.62 1.19 -20.34
CA LYS A 3 0.84 1.21 -20.35
C LYS A 3 1.36 1.80 -19.05
N ALA A 4 2.05 0.97 -18.27
CA ALA A 4 2.76 1.42 -17.08
C ALA A 4 3.92 2.36 -17.48
N LYS A 5 4.05 3.51 -16.81
CA LYS A 5 5.07 4.54 -17.07
C LYS A 5 6.13 4.54 -15.97
N SER A 6 5.73 4.69 -14.71
CA SER A 6 6.64 4.68 -13.56
C SER A 6 6.16 3.80 -12.40
N GLN A 7 7.11 3.26 -11.65
CA GLN A 7 6.91 2.77 -10.31
C GLN A 7 7.38 3.84 -9.33
N ASN A 8 6.44 4.34 -8.52
CA ASN A 8 6.70 5.34 -7.50
C ASN A 8 6.89 4.64 -6.14
N GLY A 9 7.03 5.44 -5.07
CA GLY A 9 7.30 4.95 -3.72
C GLY A 9 6.25 4.00 -3.11
N LYS A 10 6.58 3.53 -1.91
CA LYS A 10 5.73 2.66 -1.08
C LYS A 10 4.86 3.51 -0.16
N TYR A 11 3.59 3.12 0.00
CA TYR A 11 2.63 3.84 0.84
C TYR A 11 1.92 2.87 1.77
N HIS A 12 1.88 3.17 3.06
CA HIS A 12 1.13 2.36 4.02
C HIS A 12 -0.36 2.74 4.01
N LYS A 13 -1.24 1.73 3.98
CA LYS A 13 -2.67 1.88 4.25
C LYS A 13 -2.97 1.11 5.52
N GLY A 14 -3.11 1.86 6.61
CA GLY A 14 -3.46 1.30 7.91
C GLY A 14 -4.85 0.68 7.92
N VAL A 15 -4.98 -0.36 8.72
CA VAL A 15 -6.22 -1.08 9.03
C VAL A 15 -6.43 -1.00 10.53
N GLY A 16 -7.62 -0.60 10.97
CA GLY A 16 -7.93 -0.43 12.40
C GLY A 16 -7.44 0.88 13.00
N PRO A 17 -7.38 0.98 14.34
CA PRO A 17 -6.86 2.14 15.07
C PRO A 17 -5.33 2.26 14.96
N THR A 18 -4.80 3.40 15.34
CA THR A 18 -3.35 3.58 15.54
C THR A 18 -3.10 3.33 17.01
N ASN A 19 -2.21 2.39 17.32
CA ASN A 19 -1.82 2.13 18.70
C ASN A 19 -0.65 3.04 19.05
N ALA A 20 -0.57 3.48 20.30
CA ALA A 20 0.48 4.34 20.80
C ALA A 20 0.84 3.94 22.23
N ASN A 21 2.12 3.99 22.57
CA ASN A 21 2.59 3.78 23.94
C ASN A 21 3.64 4.82 24.30
N TYR A 22 3.39 5.55 25.39
CA TYR A 22 4.30 6.57 25.90
C TYR A 22 5.20 5.97 26.98
N ASN A 23 6.50 6.11 26.81
CA ASN A 23 7.47 5.73 27.82
C ASN A 23 7.80 6.94 28.70
N GLY A 24 7.17 7.02 29.87
CA GLY A 24 7.45 8.07 30.85
C GLY A 24 8.76 7.90 31.64
N THR A 25 9.49 6.81 31.42
CA THR A 25 10.72 6.52 32.17
C THR A 25 11.95 7.12 31.49
N SER A 26 13.05 7.21 32.24
CA SER A 26 14.35 7.67 31.72
C SER A 26 15.17 6.56 31.03
N ARG A 27 14.58 5.39 30.77
CA ARG A 27 15.23 4.24 30.10
C ARG A 27 14.37 3.75 28.95
N THR A 28 14.97 3.16 27.93
CA THR A 28 14.21 2.52 26.83
C THR A 28 13.35 1.39 27.37
N ALA A 29 12.06 1.40 27.03
CA ALA A 29 11.10 0.37 27.41
C ALA A 29 10.66 -0.42 26.17
N ARG A 30 10.33 -1.70 26.33
CA ARG A 30 9.86 -2.53 25.22
C ARG A 30 8.33 -2.50 25.13
N SER A 31 7.81 -1.92 24.07
CA SER A 31 6.37 -1.83 23.80
C SER A 31 5.93 -2.96 22.88
N THR A 32 4.84 -3.65 23.23
CA THR A 32 4.22 -4.64 22.35
C THR A 32 2.89 -4.10 21.84
N PHE A 33 2.72 -4.09 20.52
CA PHE A 33 1.51 -3.67 19.85
C PHE A 33 0.84 -4.86 19.18
N THR A 34 -0.47 -4.99 19.38
CA THR A 34 -1.29 -6.06 18.80
C THR A 34 -2.35 -5.46 17.89
N SER A 35 -2.59 -6.07 16.73
CA SER A 35 -3.68 -5.72 15.84
C SER A 35 -4.87 -6.63 16.08
N GLU A 36 -5.96 -6.04 16.55
CA GLU A 36 -7.22 -6.71 16.87
C GLU A 36 -8.25 -6.60 15.74
N VAL A 37 -7.81 -6.24 14.53
CA VAL A 37 -8.70 -6.09 13.38
C VAL A 37 -8.18 -6.84 12.16
N THR A 38 -9.11 -7.38 11.38
CA THR A 38 -8.85 -7.80 10.00
C THR A 38 -9.31 -6.70 9.07
N GLY A 39 -8.59 -6.49 7.97
CA GLY A 39 -9.08 -5.60 6.92
C GLY A 39 -8.40 -5.87 5.60
N GLU A 40 -9.18 -5.69 4.55
CA GLU A 40 -8.75 -5.96 3.20
C GLU A 40 -8.41 -4.67 2.48
N VAL A 41 -7.23 -4.64 1.87
CA VAL A 41 -6.78 -3.51 1.08
C VAL A 41 -6.69 -3.97 -0.37
N GLY A 42 -7.58 -3.41 -1.20
CA GLY A 42 -7.61 -3.63 -2.63
C GLY A 42 -6.75 -2.64 -3.42
N VAL A 43 -6.71 -2.84 -4.73
CA VAL A 43 -6.20 -1.86 -5.68
C VAL A 43 -7.06 -0.60 -5.64
N ALA A 44 -6.41 0.56 -5.57
CA ALA A 44 -7.07 1.84 -5.79
C ALA A 44 -6.58 2.45 -7.11
N VAL A 45 -7.50 2.94 -7.93
CA VAL A 45 -7.19 3.59 -9.21
C VAL A 45 -7.76 5.00 -9.17
N GLN A 46 -6.96 5.98 -9.57
CA GLN A 46 -7.35 7.36 -9.78
C GLN A 46 -7.24 7.68 -11.28
N GLY A 47 -8.32 8.18 -11.84
CA GLY A 47 -8.49 8.33 -13.29
C GLY A 47 -9.24 7.16 -13.91
N GLU A 48 -9.49 7.26 -15.21
CA GLU A 48 -10.28 6.29 -15.96
C GLU A 48 -9.39 5.17 -16.50
N LEU A 49 -9.75 3.92 -16.18
CA LEU A 49 -9.04 2.73 -16.61
C LEU A 49 -9.88 1.97 -17.63
N GLU A 50 -9.47 2.04 -18.89
CA GLU A 50 -10.11 1.39 -20.04
C GLU A 50 -9.71 -0.11 -20.14
N THR A 51 -9.35 -0.73 -19.02
CA THR A 51 -8.92 -2.13 -18.97
C THR A 51 -9.17 -2.75 -17.61
N SER A 52 -9.11 -4.08 -17.51
CA SER A 52 -9.29 -4.77 -16.23
C SER A 52 -8.10 -4.53 -15.29
N VAL A 53 -8.38 -4.49 -13.99
CA VAL A 53 -7.34 -4.38 -12.95
C VAL A 53 -6.31 -5.51 -13.07
N ASN A 54 -6.74 -6.73 -13.39
CA ASN A 54 -5.83 -7.86 -13.58
C ASN A 54 -4.83 -7.62 -14.71
N ARG A 55 -5.27 -7.05 -15.85
CA ARG A 55 -4.37 -6.71 -16.95
C ARG A 55 -3.41 -5.59 -16.56
N MET A 56 -3.88 -4.58 -15.83
CA MET A 56 -3.04 -3.52 -15.29
C MET A 56 -1.93 -4.09 -14.39
N LEU A 57 -2.28 -4.97 -13.45
CA LEU A 57 -1.33 -5.61 -12.54
C LEU A 57 -0.32 -6.49 -13.28
N ALA A 58 -0.76 -7.25 -14.28
CA ALA A 58 0.13 -8.05 -15.12
C ALA A 58 1.15 -7.16 -15.86
N THR A 59 0.71 -6.04 -16.45
CA THR A 59 1.61 -5.08 -17.10
C THR A 59 2.61 -4.47 -16.12
N ILE A 60 2.18 -4.14 -14.90
CA ILE A 60 3.06 -3.62 -13.84
C ILE A 60 4.09 -4.67 -13.43
N LYS A 61 3.66 -5.90 -13.17
CA LYS A 61 4.53 -7.03 -12.80
C LYS A 61 5.56 -7.30 -13.89
N ALA A 62 5.15 -7.36 -15.14
CA ALA A 62 6.04 -7.60 -16.28
C ALA A 62 7.05 -6.48 -16.47
N LYS A 63 6.63 -5.21 -16.36
CA LYS A 63 7.50 -4.06 -16.61
C LYS A 63 8.52 -3.79 -15.50
N PHE A 64 8.11 -3.91 -14.24
CA PHE A 64 8.94 -3.52 -13.09
C PHE A 64 9.45 -4.70 -12.27
N ASN A 65 9.15 -5.93 -12.67
CA ASN A 65 9.52 -7.15 -11.96
C ASN A 65 9.09 -7.14 -10.48
N VAL A 66 7.86 -6.69 -10.21
CA VAL A 66 7.28 -6.63 -8.85
C VAL A 66 6.08 -7.55 -8.70
N THR A 67 5.98 -8.22 -7.57
CA THR A 67 4.81 -9.05 -7.24
C THR A 67 3.79 -8.20 -6.50
N VAL A 68 2.72 -7.84 -7.20
CA VAL A 68 1.59 -7.08 -6.66
C VAL A 68 0.30 -7.87 -6.88
N THR A 69 -0.68 -7.69 -6.00
CA THR A 69 -1.96 -8.41 -6.08
C THR A 69 -3.13 -7.44 -6.17
N ALA A 70 -4.31 -7.95 -6.56
CA ALA A 70 -5.53 -7.14 -6.58
C ALA A 70 -6.01 -6.77 -5.17
N LYS A 71 -5.67 -7.59 -4.18
CA LYS A 71 -6.14 -7.50 -2.81
C LYS A 71 -5.14 -8.18 -1.87
N LEU A 72 -4.91 -7.60 -0.70
CA LEU A 72 -4.23 -8.24 0.42
C LEU A 72 -5.04 -8.03 1.70
N THR A 73 -5.11 -9.08 2.51
CA THR A 73 -5.80 -9.06 3.79
C THR A 73 -4.78 -8.90 4.90
N ALA A 74 -4.88 -7.80 5.66
CA ALA A 74 -4.20 -7.65 6.92
C ALA A 74 -4.93 -8.54 7.94
N LYS A 75 -4.27 -9.62 8.39
CA LYS A 75 -4.87 -10.62 9.28
C LYS A 75 -4.94 -10.12 10.73
N LEU A 76 -6.05 -10.44 11.41
CA LEU A 76 -6.22 -10.33 12.86
C LEU A 76 -5.13 -11.10 13.62
N GLY A 77 -4.75 -10.59 14.79
CA GLY A 77 -3.90 -11.31 15.75
C GLY A 77 -2.40 -11.19 15.47
N ASN A 78 -1.99 -10.24 14.64
CA ASN A 78 -0.58 -9.92 14.46
C ASN A 78 -0.08 -9.05 15.62
N SER A 79 1.10 -9.34 16.15
CA SER A 79 1.76 -8.51 17.17
C SER A 79 3.19 -8.19 16.79
N ILE A 80 3.68 -7.04 17.27
CA ILE A 80 5.06 -6.62 17.11
C ILE A 80 5.58 -6.02 18.42
N ALA A 81 6.81 -6.35 18.79
CA ALA A 81 7.49 -5.75 19.92
C ALA A 81 8.60 -4.83 19.42
N VAL A 82 8.62 -3.59 19.93
CA VAL A 82 9.54 -2.53 19.52
C VAL A 82 10.03 -1.77 20.74
N ASP A 83 11.22 -1.21 20.63
CA ASP A 83 11.79 -0.41 21.71
C ASP A 83 11.26 1.03 21.63
N THR A 84 10.76 1.55 22.74
CA THR A 84 10.24 2.90 22.90
C THR A 84 11.23 3.72 23.72
N PRO A 85 11.86 4.76 23.14
CA PRO A 85 12.86 5.57 23.82
C PRO A 85 12.31 6.28 25.07
N PRO A 86 13.19 6.72 26.00
CA PRO A 86 12.80 7.52 27.15
C PRO A 86 12.01 8.78 26.74
N HIS A 87 10.94 9.08 27.45
CA HIS A 87 10.11 10.27 27.26
C HIS A 87 9.57 10.45 25.83
N LYS A 88 9.35 9.34 25.12
CA LYS A 88 8.81 9.32 23.75
C LYS A 88 7.57 8.45 23.64
N THR A 89 6.72 8.78 22.66
CA THR A 89 5.59 7.92 22.28
C THR A 89 5.97 7.16 21.02
N THR A 90 6.01 5.82 21.10
CA THR A 90 6.06 5.00 19.89
C THR A 90 4.64 4.73 19.43
N HIS A 91 4.39 5.00 18.16
CA HIS A 91 3.14 4.71 17.47
C HIS A 91 3.32 3.50 16.56
N ALA A 92 2.27 2.71 16.43
CA ALA A 92 2.24 1.53 15.59
C ALA A 92 0.91 1.43 14.84
N LYS A 93 1.00 1.33 13.52
CA LYS A 93 -0.15 1.14 12.63
C LYS A 93 0.02 -0.12 11.81
N TYR A 94 -0.82 -1.11 12.05
CA TYR A 94 -0.87 -2.31 11.21
C TYR A 94 -1.65 -2.04 9.92
N GLY A 95 -1.29 -2.71 8.83
CA GLY A 95 -1.99 -2.57 7.55
C GLY A 95 -1.24 -3.13 6.37
N VAL A 96 -1.54 -2.59 5.18
CA VAL A 96 -0.97 -3.06 3.91
C VAL A 96 -0.14 -1.95 3.27
N TYR A 97 1.12 -2.28 2.96
CA TYR A 97 1.94 -1.48 2.07
C TYR A 97 1.49 -1.67 0.63
N ARG A 98 1.31 -0.54 -0.05
CA ARG A 98 0.94 -0.45 -1.46
C ARG A 98 2.07 0.17 -2.25
N LEU A 99 2.28 -0.30 -3.48
CA LEU A 99 3.14 0.35 -4.45
C LEU A 99 2.31 1.32 -5.27
N LYS A 100 2.79 2.56 -5.40
CA LYS A 100 2.17 3.55 -6.28
C LYS A 100 2.75 3.38 -7.68
N HIS A 101 1.90 3.38 -8.69
CA HIS A 101 2.31 3.33 -10.08
C HIS A 101 1.65 4.47 -10.84
N THR A 102 2.31 4.95 -11.88
CA THR A 102 1.68 5.79 -12.90
C THR A 102 1.69 5.07 -14.23
N GLY A 103 0.64 5.28 -15.00
CA GLY A 103 0.52 4.79 -16.36
C GLY A 103 -0.42 5.65 -17.18
N VAL A 104 -0.65 5.19 -18.39
CA VAL A 104 -1.62 5.80 -19.32
C VAL A 104 -2.59 4.74 -19.79
N SER A 105 -3.84 5.14 -19.96
CA SER A 105 -4.94 4.34 -20.48
C SER A 105 -5.47 4.96 -21.77
N TYR A 106 -5.67 4.14 -22.80
CA TYR A 106 -6.21 4.56 -24.10
C TYR A 106 -6.90 3.38 -24.79
N VAL A 107 -7.81 3.64 -25.71
CA VAL A 107 -8.50 2.65 -26.53
C VAL A 107 -7.87 2.62 -27.92
N ILE A 108 -7.70 1.42 -28.49
CA ILE A 108 -7.38 1.24 -29.91
C ILE A 108 -8.69 0.84 -30.57
N HIS A 109 -9.18 1.69 -31.48
CA HIS A 109 -10.41 1.46 -32.21
C HIS A 109 -10.17 0.50 -33.38
N THR A 110 -11.25 -0.08 -33.93
CA THR A 110 -11.18 -1.02 -35.06
C THR A 110 -10.59 -0.41 -36.33
N ASN A 111 -10.66 0.92 -36.47
CA ASN A 111 -10.01 1.69 -37.53
C ASN A 111 -8.53 2.04 -37.21
N CYS A 112 -7.92 1.35 -36.24
CA CYS A 112 -6.53 1.54 -35.80
C CYS A 112 -6.20 2.93 -35.22
N THR A 113 -7.20 3.80 -34.98
CA THR A 113 -6.96 5.06 -34.29
C THR A 113 -6.91 4.84 -32.78
N THR A 114 -6.16 5.69 -32.08
CA THR A 114 -6.06 5.66 -30.62
C THR A 114 -6.82 6.82 -30.00
N SER A 115 -7.57 6.54 -28.93
CA SER A 115 -8.12 7.61 -28.08
C SER A 115 -6.98 8.41 -27.44
N PRO A 116 -7.22 9.66 -27.00
CA PRO A 116 -6.27 10.41 -26.19
C PRO A 116 -5.82 9.60 -24.96
N GLU A 117 -4.51 9.68 -24.63
CA GLU A 117 -3.97 9.02 -23.44
C GLU A 117 -4.50 9.69 -22.17
N LYS A 118 -5.19 8.91 -21.33
CA LYS A 118 -5.64 9.33 -19.99
C LYS A 118 -4.61 8.91 -18.94
N LYS A 119 -4.16 9.84 -18.10
CA LYS A 119 -3.22 9.54 -17.01
C LYS A 119 -3.94 8.73 -15.91
N VAL A 120 -3.30 7.65 -15.49
CA VAL A 120 -3.79 6.78 -14.42
C VAL A 120 -2.76 6.70 -13.30
N VAL A 121 -3.21 6.92 -12.07
CA VAL A 121 -2.42 6.66 -10.86
C VAL A 121 -3.06 5.49 -10.13
N SER A 122 -2.29 4.43 -9.88
CA SER A 122 -2.79 3.25 -9.18
C SER A 122 -1.96 2.90 -7.96
N TYR A 123 -2.61 2.34 -6.95
CA TYR A 123 -1.98 1.81 -5.75
C TYR A 123 -2.29 0.33 -5.69
N SER A 124 -1.26 -0.50 -5.77
CA SER A 124 -1.40 -1.95 -5.76
C SER A 124 -0.90 -2.54 -4.44
N PRO A 125 -1.68 -3.39 -3.75
CA PRO A 125 -1.22 -4.15 -2.60
C PRO A 125 0.09 -4.91 -2.89
N TYR A 126 1.07 -4.76 -1.99
CA TYR A 126 2.40 -5.36 -2.11
C TYR A 126 2.73 -6.29 -0.94
N ARG A 127 2.58 -5.83 0.31
CA ARG A 127 2.81 -6.65 1.51
C ARG A 127 2.06 -6.12 2.74
N VAL A 128 1.76 -7.01 3.68
CA VAL A 128 1.22 -6.64 5.00
C VAL A 128 2.37 -6.24 5.93
N GLY A 129 2.14 -5.29 6.86
CA GLY A 129 3.12 -4.95 7.88
C GLY A 129 2.75 -3.76 8.76
N TRP A 130 3.66 -3.47 9.69
CA TRP A 130 3.56 -2.37 10.65
C TRP A 130 4.28 -1.12 10.15
N TYR A 131 3.62 0.03 10.29
CA TYR A 131 4.23 1.34 10.15
C TYR A 131 4.43 1.92 11.56
N LEU A 132 5.69 2.22 11.89
CA LEU A 132 6.12 2.67 13.21
C LEU A 132 6.70 4.08 13.10
N TRP A 133 6.43 4.92 14.09
CA TRP A 133 7.06 6.23 14.22
C TRP A 133 7.08 6.67 15.68
N GLU A 134 7.93 7.64 15.98
CA GLU A 134 8.08 8.21 17.31
C GLU A 134 7.71 9.69 17.28
N SER A 135 7.14 10.18 18.39
CA SER A 135 6.88 11.60 18.64
C SER A 135 7.38 11.98 20.02
#